data_AF-A0A426RZ22-F1
#
_entry.id   AF-A0A426RZ22-F1
#
_cell.length_a   1.000
_cell.length_b   1.000
_cell.length_c   1.000
_cell.angle_alpha   90.00
_cell.angle_beta   90.00
_cell.angle_gamma   90.00
#
_symmetry.space_group_name_H-M   'P 1'
#
loop_
_entity.id
_entity.type
_entity.pdbx_description
1 polymer ?
#
loop_
_entity_poly.entity_id
_entity_poly.type
_entity_poly.pdbx_seq_one_letter_code
_entity_poly.pdbx_strand_id
1 'polypeptide(L)'
;MSSEYRSWKERDANAALTSAQAEKTKAEAEKAKQAVVAGAAQAQTALLAEQIKQAKLANQLAAVAENAKDDKTARKEKRREQRDENGTTFKALVNVVMALGLLAALPAQISYFLGLHRKDDTNPGPAWTLTPIPFFLELLAWVGVMGTRWAHRKGLPRWPFWILTAALASIAGYINLAHGSTEYGPVAGWALAATSVIGPLLAEVRQFLESKAAEDGRDLKQRARDRRGARERAKAAAARKEIERDEDERRRKLFPDEFAEFERIMAAYPTGGISREAAWERAWDTMHALPLAVTAGSMAAREVARAAVDSLMEDAGRTPESVAVDLFLAHAFNPKGGDDGPTGTPAGGGSIGPSGGGTRTRSRKATEEPEGLGRKGKQPSGRTSTKTPERPLDPAHIEKVRKLAEALGDVDRLSARKVREVIGGGSNEYAVRLRDAVKNAHQSND
;
A
#
# COMPACT_ATOMS: atom_id res chain seq x y z
N MET A 1 93.87 -51.36 3.19
CA MET A 1 94.29 -50.01 3.60
C MET A 1 93.09 -49.33 4.22
N SER A 2 93.33 -48.77 5.41
CA SER A 2 92.45 -48.20 6.45
C SER A 2 90.98 -48.62 6.45
N SER A 3 90.73 -49.71 7.18
CA SER A 3 89.46 -49.93 7.86
C SER A 3 89.28 -48.81 8.89
N GLU A 4 88.57 -47.74 8.51
CA GLU A 4 88.03 -46.77 9.48
C GLU A 4 86.99 -47.51 10.33
N TYR A 5 87.48 -48.08 11.42
CA TYR A 5 86.67 -48.67 12.47
C TYR A 5 86.00 -47.53 13.21
N ARG A 6 84.95 -46.94 12.61
CA ARG A 6 84.13 -45.92 13.26
C ARG A 6 83.68 -46.47 14.60
N SER A 7 84.08 -45.78 15.65
CA SER A 7 83.82 -46.22 17.02
C SER A 7 82.32 -46.44 17.20
N TRP A 8 81.93 -47.39 18.05
CA TRP A 8 80.52 -47.67 18.33
C TRP A 8 79.71 -46.39 18.63
N LYS A 9 80.34 -45.42 19.29
CA LYS A 9 79.77 -44.10 19.56
C LYS A 9 79.40 -43.30 18.30
N GLU A 10 80.18 -43.38 17.24
CA GLU A 10 79.87 -42.70 15.96
C GLU A 10 78.75 -43.39 15.19
N ARG A 11 78.57 -44.70 15.39
CA ARG A 11 77.44 -45.44 14.80
C ARG A 11 76.14 -45.10 15.51
N ASP A 12 76.16 -45.05 16.85
CA ASP A 12 75.01 -44.63 17.65
C ASP A 12 74.64 -43.16 17.38
N ALA A 13 75.63 -42.28 17.24
CA ALA A 13 75.39 -40.88 16.89
C ALA A 13 74.79 -40.72 15.47
N ASN A 14 75.27 -41.50 14.48
CA ASN A 14 74.68 -41.48 13.14
C ASN A 14 73.29 -42.12 13.11
N ALA A 15 73.05 -43.18 13.88
CA ALA A 15 71.73 -43.80 14.03
C ALA A 15 70.72 -42.81 14.67
N ALA A 16 71.16 -42.05 15.68
CA ALA A 16 70.36 -41.00 16.30
C ALA A 16 70.09 -39.80 15.36
N LEU A 17 71.07 -39.41 14.53
CA LEU A 17 70.87 -38.35 13.54
C LEU A 17 69.91 -38.75 12.43
N THR A 18 70.02 -39.99 11.96
CA THR A 18 69.14 -40.56 10.93
C THR A 18 67.72 -40.78 11.46
N SER A 19 67.54 -41.22 12.71
CA SER A 19 66.22 -41.29 13.33
C SER A 19 65.60 -39.89 13.54
N ALA A 20 66.38 -38.91 14.00
CA ALA A 20 65.92 -37.53 14.15
C ALA A 20 65.53 -36.88 12.80
N GLN A 21 66.26 -37.18 11.73
CA GLN A 21 65.91 -36.73 10.37
C GLN A 21 64.66 -37.44 9.84
N ALA A 22 64.49 -38.74 10.13
CA ALA A 22 63.29 -39.48 9.80
C ALA A 22 62.04 -38.98 10.56
N GLU A 23 62.20 -38.58 11.82
CA GLU A 23 61.12 -37.96 12.60
C GLU A 23 60.77 -36.57 12.10
N LYS A 24 61.77 -35.74 11.75
CA LYS A 24 61.51 -34.42 11.14
C LYS A 24 60.77 -34.53 9.81
N THR A 25 61.19 -35.44 8.93
CA THR A 25 60.50 -35.67 7.64
C THR A 25 59.10 -36.23 7.83
N LYS A 26 58.86 -37.11 8.82
CA LYS A 26 57.50 -37.55 9.17
C LYS A 26 56.63 -36.40 9.70
N ALA A 27 57.17 -35.57 10.60
CA ALA A 27 56.45 -34.41 11.14
C ALA A 27 56.13 -33.35 10.06
N GLU A 28 57.04 -33.12 9.12
CA GLU A 28 56.81 -32.24 7.96
C GLU A 28 55.76 -32.82 7.00
N ALA A 29 55.80 -34.13 6.74
CA ALA A 29 54.78 -34.80 5.93
C ALA A 29 53.38 -34.78 6.58
N GLU A 30 53.29 -34.91 7.90
CA GLU A 30 52.03 -34.78 8.64
C GLU A 30 51.51 -33.34 8.63
N LYS A 31 52.38 -32.34 8.81
CA LYS A 31 52.01 -30.91 8.67
C LYS A 31 51.52 -30.59 7.26
N ALA A 32 52.17 -31.12 6.22
CA ALA A 32 51.73 -30.96 4.83
C ALA A 32 50.35 -31.60 4.58
N LYS A 33 50.10 -32.80 5.12
CA LYS A 33 48.77 -33.45 5.05
C LYS A 33 47.70 -32.63 5.76
N GLN A 34 47.99 -32.11 6.95
CA GLN A 34 47.06 -31.25 7.69
C GLN A 34 46.77 -29.94 6.95
N ALA A 35 47.78 -29.32 6.31
CA ALA A 35 47.58 -28.12 5.50
C ALA A 35 46.69 -28.36 4.28
N VAL A 36 46.82 -29.50 3.60
CA VAL A 36 45.96 -29.87 2.46
C VAL A 36 44.51 -30.10 2.89
N VAL A 37 44.29 -30.79 4.03
CA VAL A 37 42.95 -31.02 4.58
C VAL A 37 42.30 -29.69 5.03
N ALA A 38 43.08 -28.82 5.69
CA ALA A 38 42.61 -27.50 6.09
C ALA A 38 42.26 -26.61 4.88
N GLY A 39 43.08 -26.63 3.83
CA GLY A 39 42.82 -25.91 2.58
C GLY A 39 41.56 -26.41 1.85
N ALA A 40 41.34 -27.73 1.82
CA ALA A 40 40.13 -28.32 1.23
C ALA A 40 38.86 -27.94 2.01
N ALA A 41 38.91 -27.92 3.34
CA ALA A 41 37.80 -27.47 4.18
C ALA A 41 37.49 -25.97 3.99
N GLN A 42 38.52 -25.13 3.87
CA GLN A 42 38.36 -23.71 3.58
C GLN A 42 37.75 -23.46 2.18
N ALA A 43 38.15 -24.23 1.16
CA ALA A 43 37.56 -24.12 -0.16
C ALA A 43 36.07 -24.54 -0.18
N GLN A 44 35.70 -25.61 0.51
CA GLN A 44 34.29 -26.04 0.60
C GLN A 44 33.43 -25.02 1.35
N THR A 45 33.93 -24.45 2.45
CA THR A 45 33.20 -23.40 3.18
C THR A 45 33.06 -22.11 2.37
N ALA A 46 34.07 -21.73 1.58
CA ALA A 46 33.98 -20.60 0.66
C ALA A 46 32.91 -20.81 -0.43
N LEU A 47 32.85 -22.00 -1.03
CA LEU A 47 31.83 -22.35 -2.03
C LEU A 47 30.41 -22.32 -1.43
N LEU A 48 30.21 -22.85 -0.23
CA LEU A 48 28.92 -22.79 0.47
C LEU A 48 28.53 -21.34 0.80
N ALA A 49 29.48 -20.51 1.22
CA ALA A 49 29.24 -19.09 1.48
C ALA A 49 28.84 -18.32 0.21
N GLU A 50 29.43 -18.63 -0.94
CA GLU A 50 29.04 -18.06 -2.24
C GLU A 50 27.64 -18.53 -2.66
N GLN A 51 27.32 -19.82 -2.50
CA GLN A 51 25.98 -20.35 -2.79
C GLN A 51 24.91 -19.67 -1.94
N ILE A 52 25.16 -19.47 -0.64
CA ILE A 52 24.24 -18.75 0.26
C ILE A 52 24.06 -17.29 -0.19
N LYS A 53 25.15 -16.62 -0.60
CA LYS A 53 25.08 -15.24 -1.14
C LYS A 53 24.25 -15.18 -2.42
N GLN A 54 24.45 -16.11 -3.35
CA GLN A 54 23.69 -16.19 -4.60
C GLN A 54 22.21 -16.50 -4.34
N ALA A 55 21.90 -17.44 -3.45
CA ALA A 55 20.53 -17.75 -3.04
C ALA A 55 19.84 -16.54 -2.39
N LYS A 56 20.55 -15.80 -1.53
CA LYS A 56 20.03 -14.58 -0.90
C LYS A 56 19.75 -13.48 -1.94
N LEU A 57 20.64 -13.29 -2.92
CA LEU A 57 20.43 -12.34 -4.02
C LEU A 57 19.24 -12.75 -4.91
N ALA A 58 19.11 -14.03 -5.24
CA ALA A 58 17.99 -14.55 -6.01
C ALA A 58 16.65 -14.31 -5.28
N ASN A 59 16.60 -14.58 -3.97
CA ASN A 59 15.43 -14.30 -3.14
C ASN A 59 15.10 -12.80 -3.06
N GLN A 60 16.11 -11.93 -2.97
CA GLN A 60 15.92 -10.48 -3.01
C GLN A 60 15.37 -10.01 -4.35
N LEU A 61 15.88 -10.53 -5.47
CA LEU A 61 15.38 -10.19 -6.81
C LEU A 61 13.96 -10.68 -7.04
N ALA A 62 13.63 -11.89 -6.57
CA ALA A 62 12.28 -12.43 -6.62
C ALA A 62 11.30 -11.56 -5.82
N ALA A 63 11.68 -11.16 -4.59
CA ALA A 63 10.86 -10.26 -3.77
C ALA A 63 10.68 -8.88 -4.42
N VAL A 64 11.72 -8.32 -5.05
CA VAL A 64 11.60 -7.05 -5.80
C VAL A 64 10.69 -7.21 -7.02
N ALA A 65 10.76 -8.33 -7.73
CA ALA A 65 9.92 -8.61 -8.88
C ALA A 65 8.44 -8.79 -8.50
N GLU A 66 8.15 -9.49 -7.39
CA GLU A 66 6.79 -9.59 -6.82
C GLU A 66 6.25 -8.24 -6.39
N ASN A 67 7.01 -7.49 -5.61
CA ASN A 67 6.64 -6.13 -5.21
C ASN A 67 6.36 -5.23 -6.43
N ALA A 68 7.13 -5.37 -7.51
CA ALA A 68 6.92 -4.62 -8.75
C ALA A 68 5.65 -5.05 -9.51
N LYS A 69 5.24 -6.33 -9.42
CA LYS A 69 3.96 -6.81 -9.96
C LYS A 69 2.79 -6.26 -9.15
N ASP A 70 2.88 -6.31 -7.82
CA ASP A 70 1.87 -5.78 -6.90
C ASP A 70 1.72 -4.26 -7.06
N ASP A 71 2.82 -3.55 -7.25
CA ASP A 71 2.78 -2.11 -7.54
C ASP A 71 2.05 -1.81 -8.87
N LYS A 72 2.26 -2.66 -9.89
CA LYS A 72 1.60 -2.51 -11.19
C LYS A 72 0.11 -2.82 -11.10
N THR A 73 -0.29 -3.88 -10.40
CA THR A 73 -1.71 -4.23 -10.19
C THR A 73 -2.40 -3.15 -9.36
N ALA A 74 -1.82 -2.72 -8.25
CA ALA A 74 -2.35 -1.63 -7.41
C ALA A 74 -2.47 -0.30 -8.17
N ARG A 75 -1.53 0.02 -9.06
CA ARG A 75 -1.65 1.21 -9.94
C ARG A 75 -2.74 1.05 -10.99
N LYS A 76 -2.89 -0.13 -11.59
CA LYS A 76 -3.97 -0.41 -12.55
C LYS A 76 -5.34 -0.33 -11.88
N GLU A 77 -5.48 -0.90 -10.69
CA GLU A 77 -6.70 -0.80 -9.88
C GLU A 77 -6.99 0.65 -9.50
N LYS A 78 -6.01 1.41 -8.99
CA LYS A 78 -6.18 2.85 -8.74
C LYS A 78 -6.61 3.62 -9.99
N ARG A 79 -6.08 3.29 -11.16
CA ARG A 79 -6.48 3.92 -12.44
C ARG A 79 -7.90 3.52 -12.84
N ARG A 80 -8.33 2.28 -12.61
CA ARG A 80 -9.70 1.82 -12.85
C ARG A 80 -10.67 2.51 -11.90
N GLU A 81 -10.37 2.52 -10.60
CA GLU A 81 -11.13 3.26 -9.60
C GLU A 81 -11.25 4.75 -9.96
N GLN A 82 -10.16 5.40 -10.37
CA GLN A 82 -10.20 6.80 -10.81
C GLN A 82 -11.04 7.02 -12.08
N ARG A 83 -11.05 6.08 -13.03
CA ARG A 83 -11.88 6.16 -14.23
C ARG A 83 -13.36 5.99 -13.90
N ASP A 84 -13.67 5.06 -13.02
CA ASP A 84 -15.03 4.82 -12.54
C ASP A 84 -15.52 6.02 -11.69
N GLU A 85 -14.65 6.60 -10.86
CA GLU A 85 -14.93 7.80 -10.05
C GLU A 85 -15.15 9.06 -10.89
N ASN A 86 -14.38 9.23 -11.97
CA ASN A 86 -14.54 10.38 -12.86
C ASN A 86 -15.74 10.23 -13.81
N GLY A 87 -16.43 9.07 -13.77
CA GLY A 87 -17.52 8.75 -14.70
C GLY A 87 -17.08 8.74 -16.16
N THR A 88 -15.78 8.57 -16.45
CA THR A 88 -15.26 8.70 -17.83
C THR A 88 -15.86 7.64 -18.75
N THR A 89 -16.10 6.44 -18.22
CA THR A 89 -16.72 5.34 -18.96
C THR A 89 -18.17 5.68 -19.31
N PHE A 90 -18.94 6.23 -18.37
CA PHE A 90 -20.31 6.68 -18.62
C PHE A 90 -20.35 7.81 -19.67
N LYS A 91 -19.48 8.82 -19.55
CA LYS A 91 -19.38 9.92 -20.52
C LYS A 91 -19.00 9.42 -21.92
N ALA A 92 -18.09 8.45 -22.01
CA ALA A 92 -17.70 7.82 -23.27
C ALA A 92 -18.86 7.02 -23.87
N LEU A 93 -19.56 6.21 -23.08
CA LEU A 93 -20.73 5.45 -23.55
C LEU A 93 -21.84 6.35 -24.05
N VAL A 94 -22.15 7.44 -23.33
CA VAL A 94 -23.13 8.44 -23.78
C VAL A 94 -22.72 9.04 -25.14
N ASN A 95 -21.43 9.40 -25.30
CA ASN A 95 -20.93 9.91 -26.58
C ASN A 95 -21.04 8.87 -27.70
N VAL A 96 -20.72 7.60 -27.43
CA VAL A 96 -20.83 6.50 -28.41
C VAL A 96 -22.29 6.28 -28.82
N VAL A 97 -23.21 6.22 -27.86
CA VAL A 97 -24.65 6.07 -28.13
C VAL A 97 -25.19 7.24 -28.96
N MET A 98 -24.81 8.48 -28.63
CA MET A 98 -25.19 9.65 -29.43
C MET A 98 -24.62 9.58 -30.85
N ALA A 99 -23.35 9.19 -31.02
CA ALA A 99 -22.73 9.07 -32.33
C ALA A 99 -23.38 7.98 -33.19
N LEU A 100 -23.69 6.83 -32.61
CA LEU A 100 -24.40 5.75 -33.30
C LEU A 100 -25.84 6.14 -33.65
N GLY A 101 -26.54 6.82 -32.74
CA GLY A 101 -27.87 7.35 -32.99
C GLY A 101 -27.89 8.34 -34.15
N LEU A 102 -26.91 9.26 -34.19
CA LEU A 102 -26.74 10.21 -35.29
C LEU A 102 -26.44 9.49 -36.61
N LEU A 103 -25.51 8.53 -36.60
CA LEU A 103 -25.16 7.75 -37.81
C LEU A 103 -26.35 6.96 -38.36
N ALA A 104 -27.24 6.48 -37.49
CA ALA A 104 -28.45 5.77 -37.92
C ALA A 104 -29.56 6.71 -38.42
N ALA A 105 -29.72 7.88 -37.80
CA ALA A 105 -30.79 8.83 -38.13
C ALA A 105 -30.48 9.69 -39.36
N LEU A 106 -29.22 10.07 -39.56
CA LEU A 106 -28.83 11.06 -40.55
C LEU A 106 -29.09 10.59 -42.01
N PRO A 107 -28.84 9.32 -42.39
CA PRO A 107 -29.23 8.83 -43.72
C PRO A 107 -30.73 8.89 -43.98
N ALA A 108 -31.55 8.56 -42.98
CA ALA A 108 -33.01 8.62 -43.07
C ALA A 108 -33.50 10.08 -43.23
N GLN A 109 -32.91 11.02 -42.50
CA GLN A 109 -33.22 12.45 -42.66
C GLN A 109 -32.81 12.96 -44.06
N ILE A 110 -31.62 12.61 -44.55
CA ILE A 110 -31.17 13.00 -45.90
C ILE A 110 -32.12 12.42 -46.96
N SER A 111 -32.45 11.13 -46.88
CA SER A 111 -33.37 10.47 -47.82
C SER A 111 -34.75 11.12 -47.79
N TYR A 112 -35.29 11.42 -46.60
CA TYR A 112 -36.55 12.13 -46.45
C TYR A 112 -36.55 13.49 -47.17
N PHE A 113 -35.54 14.33 -46.95
CA PHE A 113 -35.47 15.65 -47.60
C PHE A 113 -35.19 15.58 -49.11
N LEU A 114 -34.43 14.58 -49.57
CA LEU A 114 -34.26 14.32 -51.00
C LEU A 114 -35.55 13.80 -51.65
N GLY A 115 -36.39 13.09 -50.91
CA GLY A 115 -37.71 12.62 -51.34
C GLY A 115 -38.81 13.69 -51.35
N LEU A 116 -38.55 14.88 -50.77
CA LEU A 116 -39.45 16.04 -50.85
C LEU A 116 -39.35 16.72 -52.23
N HIS A 117 -39.69 15.99 -53.28
CA HIS A 117 -39.91 16.55 -54.61
C HIS A 117 -41.37 16.34 -55.02
N ARG A 118 -41.86 17.17 -55.95
CA ARG A 118 -43.20 16.96 -56.52
C ARG A 118 -43.20 15.62 -57.28
N LYS A 119 -44.29 14.86 -57.14
CA LYS A 119 -44.44 13.53 -57.78
C LYS A 119 -44.31 13.58 -59.32
N ASP A 120 -44.62 14.74 -59.91
CA ASP A 120 -44.61 14.95 -61.36
C ASP A 120 -43.33 15.62 -61.86
N ASP A 121 -42.34 15.85 -60.99
CA ASP A 121 -41.12 16.59 -61.33
C ASP A 121 -40.03 15.63 -61.81
N THR A 122 -39.74 15.67 -63.11
CA THR A 122 -38.73 14.81 -63.75
C THR A 122 -37.30 15.19 -63.38
N ASN A 123 -37.09 16.39 -62.81
CA ASN A 123 -35.79 16.89 -62.40
C ASN A 123 -35.68 16.96 -60.86
N PRO A 124 -34.99 16.02 -60.20
CA PRO A 124 -34.71 16.07 -58.77
C PRO A 124 -33.70 17.17 -58.37
N GLY A 125 -33.27 18.01 -59.31
CA GLY A 125 -32.26 19.05 -59.11
C GLY A 125 -32.53 19.99 -57.91
N PRO A 126 -33.76 20.46 -57.67
CA PRO A 126 -34.04 21.32 -56.52
C PRO A 126 -33.94 20.61 -55.17
N ALA A 127 -34.20 19.30 -55.09
CA ALA A 127 -34.21 18.56 -53.82
C ALA A 127 -32.83 18.53 -53.15
N TRP A 128 -31.75 18.57 -53.94
CA TRP A 128 -30.38 18.69 -53.43
C TRP A 128 -30.12 19.97 -52.62
N THR A 129 -30.88 21.04 -52.86
CA THR A 129 -30.78 22.28 -52.07
C THR A 129 -31.27 22.09 -50.63
N LEU A 130 -32.03 21.02 -50.35
CA LEU A 130 -32.56 20.68 -49.03
C LEU A 130 -31.58 19.82 -48.20
N THR A 131 -30.53 19.24 -48.82
CA THR A 131 -29.53 18.39 -48.14
C THR A 131 -28.87 19.05 -46.91
N PRO A 132 -28.63 20.38 -46.85
CA PRO A 132 -28.10 21.02 -45.64
C PRO A 132 -29.07 21.06 -44.44
N ILE A 133 -30.38 20.87 -44.65
CA ILE A 133 -31.40 21.04 -43.60
C ILE A 133 -31.25 20.03 -42.46
N PRO A 134 -31.07 18.70 -42.69
CA PRO A 134 -30.74 17.74 -41.63
C PRO A 134 -29.59 18.19 -40.74
N PHE A 135 -28.48 18.63 -41.34
CA PHE A 135 -27.31 19.10 -40.59
C PHE A 135 -27.61 20.35 -39.77
N PHE A 136 -28.40 21.28 -40.32
CA PHE A 136 -28.84 22.46 -39.60
C PHE A 136 -29.71 22.12 -38.38
N LEU A 137 -30.67 21.19 -38.53
CA LEU A 137 -31.53 20.73 -37.43
C LEU A 137 -30.71 20.07 -36.31
N GLU A 138 -29.76 19.21 -36.69
CA GLU A 138 -28.85 18.57 -35.73
C GLU A 138 -27.96 19.61 -35.02
N LEU A 139 -27.38 20.57 -35.75
CA LEU A 139 -26.59 21.67 -35.16
C LEU A 139 -27.43 22.53 -34.22
N LEU A 140 -28.68 22.82 -34.57
CA LEU A 140 -29.60 23.61 -33.75
C LEU A 140 -29.96 22.86 -32.45
N ALA A 141 -30.15 21.55 -32.52
CA ALA A 141 -30.35 20.71 -31.34
C ALA A 141 -29.11 20.72 -30.42
N TRP A 142 -27.91 20.65 -31.01
CA TRP A 142 -26.64 20.81 -30.28
C TRP A 142 -26.49 22.19 -29.64
N VAL A 143 -26.93 23.25 -30.31
CA VAL A 143 -26.97 24.61 -29.73
C VAL A 143 -27.90 24.65 -28.53
N GLY A 144 -29.07 23.98 -28.58
CA GLY A 144 -29.96 23.83 -27.43
C GLY A 144 -29.25 23.18 -26.23
N VAL A 145 -28.59 22.04 -26.45
CA VAL A 145 -27.82 21.31 -25.40
C VAL A 145 -26.63 22.14 -24.88
N MET A 146 -25.93 22.88 -25.73
CA MET A 146 -24.84 23.76 -25.29
C MET A 146 -25.37 25.01 -24.57
N GLY A 147 -26.56 25.48 -24.95
CA GLY A 147 -27.30 26.54 -24.31
C GLY A 147 -27.72 26.20 -22.90
N THR A 148 -28.21 24.97 -22.64
CA THR A 148 -28.52 24.52 -21.27
C THR A 148 -27.27 24.55 -20.38
N ARG A 149 -26.10 24.16 -20.91
CA ARG A 149 -24.80 24.23 -20.21
C ARG A 149 -24.39 25.66 -19.89
N TRP A 150 -24.52 26.54 -20.87
CA TRP A 150 -24.19 27.95 -20.68
C TRP A 150 -25.12 28.60 -19.65
N ALA A 151 -26.43 28.37 -19.75
CA ALA A 151 -27.44 28.87 -18.82
C ALA A 151 -27.18 28.39 -17.39
N HIS A 152 -26.87 27.10 -17.21
CA HIS A 152 -26.47 26.54 -15.92
C HIS A 152 -25.28 27.29 -15.32
N ARG A 153 -24.22 27.53 -16.10
CA ARG A 153 -23.02 28.22 -15.58
C ARG A 153 -23.28 29.67 -15.19
N LYS A 154 -24.26 30.30 -15.83
CA LYS A 154 -24.65 31.69 -15.58
C LYS A 154 -25.78 31.85 -14.55
N GLY A 155 -26.30 30.75 -14.00
CA GLY A 155 -27.43 30.77 -13.07
C GLY A 155 -28.75 31.19 -13.72
N LEU A 156 -28.86 31.05 -15.05
CA LEU A 156 -30.06 31.39 -15.83
C LEU A 156 -31.03 30.20 -15.87
N PRO A 157 -32.34 30.46 -16.10
CA PRO A 157 -33.32 29.39 -16.29
C PRO A 157 -32.96 28.52 -17.50
N ARG A 158 -32.98 27.19 -17.30
CA ARG A 158 -32.63 26.20 -18.34
C ARG A 158 -33.81 25.84 -19.26
N TRP A 159 -35.03 26.08 -18.80
CA TRP A 159 -36.26 25.64 -19.46
C TRP A 159 -36.41 26.14 -20.91
N PRO A 160 -35.96 27.35 -21.32
CA PRO A 160 -36.10 27.78 -22.72
C PRO A 160 -35.28 26.92 -23.67
N PHE A 161 -34.05 26.55 -23.27
CA PHE A 161 -33.19 25.66 -24.06
C PHE A 161 -33.71 24.23 -24.07
N TRP A 162 -34.33 23.77 -22.98
CA TRP A 162 -35.02 22.48 -22.93
C TRP A 162 -36.21 22.42 -23.88
N ILE A 163 -37.05 23.45 -23.91
CA ILE A 163 -38.19 23.51 -24.84
C ILE A 163 -37.69 23.50 -26.28
N LEU A 164 -36.64 24.27 -26.58
CA LEU A 164 -36.03 24.27 -27.92
C LEU A 164 -35.51 22.88 -28.29
N THR A 165 -34.72 22.24 -27.42
CA THR A 165 -34.20 20.89 -27.67
C THR A 165 -35.31 19.86 -27.79
N ALA A 166 -36.36 19.93 -26.96
CA ALA A 166 -37.50 19.04 -27.03
C ALA A 166 -38.27 19.23 -28.35
N ALA A 167 -38.53 20.46 -28.76
CA ALA A 167 -39.20 20.75 -30.03
C ALA A 167 -38.42 20.19 -31.23
N LEU A 168 -37.10 20.39 -31.26
CA LEU A 168 -36.23 19.88 -32.33
C LEU A 168 -36.14 18.36 -32.32
N ALA A 169 -36.01 17.75 -31.14
CA ALA A 169 -36.01 16.29 -31.00
C ALA A 169 -37.36 15.68 -31.43
N SER A 170 -38.48 16.35 -31.15
CA SER A 170 -39.81 15.92 -31.59
C SER A 170 -39.96 16.01 -33.11
N ILE A 171 -39.47 17.08 -33.75
CA ILE A 171 -39.50 17.22 -35.21
C ILE A 171 -38.63 16.14 -35.86
N ALA A 172 -37.40 15.95 -35.37
CA ALA A 172 -36.51 14.91 -35.87
C ALA A 172 -37.11 13.51 -35.66
N GLY A 173 -37.71 13.26 -34.50
CA GLY A 173 -38.40 12.02 -34.19
C GLY A 173 -39.59 11.75 -35.11
N TYR A 174 -40.37 12.78 -35.44
CA TYR A 174 -41.47 12.68 -36.40
C TYR A 174 -40.98 12.34 -37.81
N ILE A 175 -39.93 13.02 -38.30
CA ILE A 175 -39.34 12.74 -39.62
C ILE A 175 -38.85 11.29 -39.69
N ASN A 176 -38.14 10.85 -38.66
CA ASN A 176 -37.62 9.50 -38.56
C ASN A 176 -38.72 8.44 -38.42
N LEU A 177 -39.82 8.74 -37.72
CA LEU A 177 -40.98 7.86 -37.64
C LEU A 177 -41.65 7.71 -39.00
N ALA A 178 -41.97 8.85 -39.65
CA ALA A 178 -42.67 8.88 -40.92
C ALA A 178 -41.86 8.15 -41.98
N HIS A 179 -40.60 8.54 -42.18
CA HIS A 179 -39.75 7.96 -43.20
C HIS A 179 -39.34 6.51 -42.88
N GLY A 180 -38.94 6.25 -41.63
CA GLY A 180 -38.54 4.91 -41.21
C GLY A 180 -39.67 3.90 -41.28
N SER A 181 -40.91 4.32 -40.99
CA SER A 181 -42.09 3.46 -41.11
C SER A 181 -42.40 3.10 -42.56
N THR A 182 -42.17 4.02 -43.51
CA THR A 182 -42.40 3.78 -44.94
C THR A 182 -41.30 2.95 -45.59
N GLU A 183 -40.03 3.18 -45.25
CA GLU A 183 -38.90 2.49 -45.90
C GLU A 183 -38.55 1.14 -45.26
N TYR A 184 -38.61 1.05 -43.93
CA TYR A 184 -38.09 -0.08 -43.17
C TYR A 184 -39.16 -0.76 -42.30
N GLY A 185 -40.40 -0.27 -42.34
CA GLY A 185 -41.54 -0.79 -41.59
C GLY A 185 -41.77 -0.14 -40.22
N PRO A 186 -42.95 -0.35 -39.60
CA PRO A 186 -43.38 0.40 -38.41
C PRO A 186 -42.41 0.33 -37.24
N VAL A 187 -41.82 -0.85 -36.99
CA VAL A 187 -40.88 -1.08 -35.89
C VAL A 187 -39.61 -0.23 -36.06
N ALA A 188 -39.06 -0.18 -37.27
CA ALA A 188 -37.87 0.61 -37.57
C ALA A 188 -38.16 2.12 -37.46
N GLY A 189 -39.33 2.58 -37.92
CA GLY A 189 -39.78 3.96 -37.71
C GLY A 189 -39.82 4.35 -36.24
N TRP A 190 -40.42 3.53 -35.37
CA TRP A 190 -40.44 3.77 -33.93
C TRP A 190 -39.04 3.77 -33.31
N ALA A 191 -38.15 2.86 -33.74
CA ALA A 191 -36.78 2.81 -33.26
C ALA A 191 -35.99 4.09 -33.61
N LEU A 192 -36.08 4.58 -34.84
CA LEU A 192 -35.43 5.82 -35.29
C LEU A 192 -36.05 7.08 -34.66
N ALA A 193 -37.36 7.05 -34.39
CA ALA A 193 -38.01 8.13 -33.65
C ALA A 193 -37.48 8.22 -32.21
N ALA A 194 -37.34 7.06 -31.55
CA ALA A 194 -36.83 6.98 -30.19
C ALA A 194 -35.37 7.46 -30.08
N THR A 195 -34.49 7.12 -31.04
CA THR A 195 -33.08 7.58 -31.01
C THR A 195 -32.96 9.10 -31.06
N SER A 196 -33.89 9.78 -31.75
CA SER A 196 -33.94 11.24 -31.88
C SER A 196 -34.25 11.94 -30.55
N VAL A 197 -34.98 11.27 -29.65
CA VAL A 197 -35.36 11.79 -28.33
C VAL A 197 -34.36 11.36 -27.25
N ILE A 198 -33.87 10.12 -27.32
CA ILE A 198 -32.96 9.54 -26.31
C ILE A 198 -31.62 10.28 -26.28
N GLY A 199 -31.07 10.69 -27.43
CA GLY A 199 -29.79 11.39 -27.50
C GLY A 199 -29.74 12.67 -26.64
N PRO A 200 -30.63 13.65 -26.89
CA PRO A 200 -30.72 14.86 -26.08
C PRO A 200 -31.02 14.59 -24.60
N LEU A 201 -31.88 13.62 -24.30
CA LEU A 201 -32.22 13.23 -22.93
C LEU A 201 -30.99 12.70 -22.17
N LEU A 202 -30.20 11.81 -22.79
CA LEU A 202 -28.97 11.29 -22.20
C LEU A 202 -27.92 12.39 -21.96
N ALA A 203 -27.83 13.38 -22.86
CA ALA A 203 -26.93 14.52 -22.69
C ALA A 203 -27.30 15.34 -21.44
N GLU A 204 -28.60 15.50 -21.17
CA GLU A 204 -29.10 16.25 -20.03
C GLU A 204 -29.02 15.44 -18.73
N VAL A 205 -29.31 14.13 -18.75
CA VAL A 205 -29.07 13.24 -17.59
C VAL A 205 -27.60 13.29 -17.19
N ARG A 206 -26.69 13.23 -18.16
CA ARG A 206 -25.25 13.38 -17.91
C ARG A 206 -24.95 14.71 -17.23
N GLN A 207 -25.53 15.81 -17.70
CA GLN A 207 -25.31 17.14 -17.13
C GLN A 207 -25.90 17.26 -15.72
N PHE A 208 -27.09 16.71 -15.48
CA PHE A 208 -27.70 16.66 -14.17
C PHE A 208 -26.80 15.92 -13.17
N LEU A 209 -26.27 14.75 -13.56
CA LEU A 209 -25.33 13.99 -12.74
C LEU A 209 -24.02 14.75 -12.49
N GLU A 210 -23.48 15.42 -13.52
CA GLU A 210 -22.30 16.29 -13.36
C GLU A 210 -22.57 17.46 -12.41
N SER A 211 -23.76 18.08 -12.48
CA SER A 211 -24.16 19.17 -11.59
C SER A 211 -24.33 18.71 -10.15
N LYS A 212 -24.97 17.56 -9.92
CA LYS A 212 -25.10 16.95 -8.58
C LYS A 212 -23.75 16.55 -8.01
N ALA A 213 -22.85 16.03 -8.85
CA ALA A 213 -21.48 15.72 -8.45
C ALA A 213 -20.65 16.98 -8.14
N ALA A 214 -21.01 18.15 -8.68
CA ALA A 214 -20.39 19.44 -8.39
C ALA A 214 -21.02 20.16 -7.18
N GLU A 215 -22.33 19.99 -6.95
CA GLU A 215 -23.06 20.46 -5.75
C GLU A 215 -22.56 19.76 -4.48
N ASP A 216 -22.10 18.51 -4.60
CA ASP A 216 -21.32 17.85 -3.57
C ASP A 216 -19.96 18.57 -3.44
N GLY A 217 -19.97 19.74 -2.78
CA GLY A 217 -18.84 20.67 -2.61
C GLY A 217 -17.62 20.09 -1.87
N ARG A 218 -17.65 18.78 -1.58
CA ARG A 218 -16.49 17.99 -1.22
C ARG A 218 -15.59 17.85 -2.44
N ASP A 219 -14.39 18.40 -2.31
CA ASP A 219 -13.30 18.18 -3.27
C ASP A 219 -13.15 16.67 -3.55
N LEU A 220 -12.78 16.31 -4.78
CA LEU A 220 -12.49 14.92 -5.18
C LEU A 220 -11.50 14.27 -4.19
N LYS A 221 -10.52 15.04 -3.71
CA LYS A 221 -9.57 14.58 -2.68
C LYS A 221 -10.24 14.30 -1.34
N GLN A 222 -11.25 15.07 -0.96
CA GLN A 222 -11.99 14.88 0.29
C GLN A 222 -12.86 13.63 0.22
N ARG A 223 -13.60 13.43 -0.88
CA ARG A 223 -14.36 12.19 -1.12
C ARG A 223 -13.47 10.95 -1.13
N ALA A 224 -12.31 11.03 -1.79
CA ALA A 224 -11.33 9.95 -1.80
C ALA A 224 -10.78 9.65 -0.38
N ARG A 225 -10.55 10.69 0.44
CA ARG A 225 -10.12 10.54 1.84
C ARG A 225 -11.21 9.90 2.70
N ASP A 226 -12.45 10.38 2.59
CA ASP A 226 -13.58 9.85 3.35
C ASP A 226 -13.83 8.37 3.02
N ARG A 227 -13.77 8.01 1.74
CA ARG A 227 -13.93 6.63 1.29
C ARG A 227 -12.77 5.74 1.74
N ARG A 228 -11.53 6.26 1.72
CA ARG A 228 -10.37 5.54 2.29
C ARG A 228 -10.53 5.33 3.79
N GLY A 229 -10.91 6.36 4.54
CA GLY A 229 -11.18 6.25 5.97
C GLY A 229 -12.31 5.26 6.27
N ALA A 230 -13.38 5.25 5.47
CA ALA A 230 -14.46 4.27 5.58
C ALA A 230 -13.97 2.84 5.28
N ARG A 231 -13.17 2.65 4.24
CA ARG A 231 -12.57 1.34 3.90
C ARG A 231 -11.60 0.86 4.98
N GLU A 232 -10.76 1.76 5.52
CA GLU A 232 -9.83 1.44 6.62
C GLU A 232 -10.59 1.06 7.89
N ARG A 233 -11.65 1.78 8.24
CA ARG A 233 -12.54 1.41 9.35
C ARG A 233 -13.23 0.06 9.11
N ALA A 234 -13.70 -0.19 7.89
CA ALA A 234 -14.31 -1.47 7.54
C ALA A 234 -13.31 -2.64 7.63
N LYS A 235 -12.06 -2.44 7.15
CA LYS A 235 -10.99 -3.43 7.28
C LYS A 235 -10.60 -3.66 8.74
N ALA A 236 -10.47 -2.59 9.54
CA ALA A 236 -10.18 -2.71 10.96
C ALA A 236 -11.30 -3.43 11.71
N ALA A 237 -12.56 -3.16 11.37
CA ALA A 237 -13.71 -3.88 11.94
C ALA A 237 -13.72 -5.36 11.53
N ALA A 238 -13.39 -5.68 10.28
CA ALA A 238 -13.29 -7.07 9.82
C ALA A 238 -12.16 -7.83 10.52
N ALA A 239 -10.97 -7.22 10.64
CA ALA A 239 -9.83 -7.81 11.34
C ALA A 239 -10.13 -8.05 12.84
N ARG A 240 -10.85 -7.11 13.49
CA ARG A 240 -11.30 -7.31 14.88
C ARG A 240 -12.25 -8.50 15.01
N LYS A 241 -13.24 -8.62 14.13
CA LYS A 241 -14.17 -9.77 14.12
C LYS A 241 -13.45 -11.10 13.91
N GLU A 242 -12.41 -11.12 13.09
CA GLU A 242 -11.60 -12.33 12.87
C GLU A 242 -10.83 -12.71 14.14
N ILE A 243 -10.15 -11.76 14.78
CA ILE A 243 -9.46 -11.98 16.05
C ILE A 243 -10.44 -12.47 17.13
N GLU A 244 -11.61 -11.83 17.24
CA GLU A 244 -12.66 -12.22 18.19
C GLU A 244 -13.13 -13.67 17.95
N ARG A 245 -13.35 -14.06 16.69
CA ARG A 245 -13.75 -15.43 16.33
C ARG A 245 -12.66 -16.44 16.69
N ASP A 246 -11.40 -16.13 16.42
CA ASP A 246 -10.28 -17.02 16.70
C ASP A 246 -10.01 -17.14 18.22
N GLU A 247 -10.30 -16.10 19.00
CA GLU A 247 -10.30 -16.14 20.46
C GLU A 247 -11.45 -17.00 21.00
N ASP A 248 -12.67 -16.83 20.47
CA ASP A 248 -13.83 -17.65 20.85
C ASP A 248 -13.60 -19.13 20.56
N GLU A 249 -13.03 -19.45 19.40
CA GLU A 249 -12.73 -20.84 19.03
C GLU A 249 -11.71 -21.45 20.01
N ARG A 250 -10.70 -20.67 20.42
CA ARG A 250 -9.73 -21.11 21.44
C ARG A 250 -10.38 -21.29 22.80
N ARG A 251 -11.23 -20.36 23.23
CA ARG A 251 -11.97 -20.46 24.50
C ARG A 251 -12.89 -21.68 24.51
N ARG A 252 -13.64 -21.92 23.43
CA ARG A 252 -14.51 -23.09 23.27
C ARG A 252 -13.74 -24.41 23.35
N LYS A 253 -12.54 -24.48 22.78
CA LYS A 253 -11.70 -25.70 22.82
C LYS A 253 -11.09 -25.97 24.19
N LEU A 254 -10.63 -24.93 24.88
CA LEU A 254 -9.90 -25.07 26.14
C LEU A 254 -10.80 -25.08 27.38
N PHE A 255 -11.94 -24.39 27.31
CA PHE A 255 -12.84 -24.09 28.43
C PHE A 255 -14.31 -24.24 27.98
N PRO A 256 -14.75 -25.45 27.60
CA PRO A 256 -16.06 -25.66 26.96
C PRO A 256 -17.23 -25.29 27.88
N ASP A 257 -17.12 -25.55 29.19
CA ASP A 257 -18.19 -25.28 30.16
C ASP A 257 -18.31 -23.78 30.45
N GLU A 258 -17.20 -23.09 30.66
CA GLU A 258 -17.17 -21.64 30.82
C GLU A 258 -17.64 -20.92 29.55
N PHE A 259 -17.32 -21.48 28.38
CA PHE A 259 -17.79 -20.95 27.10
C PHE A 259 -19.29 -21.10 26.88
N ALA A 260 -19.90 -22.20 27.34
CA ALA A 260 -21.35 -22.33 27.33
C ALA A 260 -22.03 -21.28 28.22
N GLU A 261 -21.47 -20.99 29.40
CA GLU A 261 -22.01 -19.94 30.28
C GLU A 261 -21.80 -18.53 29.69
N PHE A 262 -20.65 -18.28 29.06
CA PHE A 262 -20.39 -17.06 28.29
C PHE A 262 -21.43 -16.84 27.19
N GLU A 263 -21.78 -17.88 26.42
CA GLU A 263 -22.81 -17.79 25.38
C GLU A 263 -24.20 -17.48 25.99
N ARG A 264 -24.55 -18.05 27.14
CA ARG A 264 -25.79 -17.72 27.86
C ARG A 264 -25.83 -16.27 28.31
N ILE A 265 -24.73 -15.76 28.89
CA ILE A 265 -24.61 -14.37 29.28
C ILE A 265 -24.76 -13.46 28.06
N MET A 266 -24.03 -13.73 26.98
CA MET A 266 -24.14 -12.92 25.74
C MET A 266 -25.56 -12.93 25.16
N ALA A 267 -26.25 -14.08 25.21
CA ALA A 267 -27.65 -14.19 24.77
C ALA A 267 -28.62 -13.37 25.65
N ALA A 268 -28.32 -13.21 26.94
CA ALA A 268 -29.10 -12.37 27.85
C ALA A 268 -28.91 -10.85 27.61
N TYR A 269 -27.86 -10.43 26.91
CA TYR A 269 -27.57 -9.02 26.58
C TYR A 269 -27.55 -8.76 25.06
N PRO A 270 -28.67 -8.95 24.33
CA PRO A 270 -28.69 -8.90 22.86
C PRO A 270 -28.38 -7.51 22.27
N THR A 271 -28.56 -6.44 23.06
CA THR A 271 -28.27 -5.06 22.65
C THR A 271 -26.79 -4.68 22.79
N GLY A 272 -25.92 -5.62 23.21
CA GLY A 272 -24.51 -5.33 23.45
C GLY A 272 -24.25 -4.51 24.72
N GLY A 273 -25.14 -4.62 25.72
CA GLY A 273 -24.99 -3.96 27.01
C GLY A 273 -23.79 -4.44 27.85
N ILE A 274 -23.18 -5.56 27.46
CA ILE A 274 -21.95 -6.12 28.04
C ILE A 274 -20.93 -6.35 26.92
N SER A 275 -19.65 -6.05 27.18
CA SER A 275 -18.57 -6.42 26.25
C SER A 275 -18.30 -7.92 26.31
N ARG A 276 -17.69 -8.47 25.26
CA ARG A 276 -17.34 -9.89 25.20
C ARG A 276 -16.39 -10.29 26.34
N GLU A 277 -15.43 -9.44 26.65
CA GLU A 277 -14.44 -9.68 27.71
C GLU A 277 -15.09 -9.68 29.09
N ALA A 278 -16.00 -8.74 29.35
CA ALA A 278 -16.73 -8.69 30.62
C ALA A 278 -17.70 -9.87 30.77
N ALA A 279 -18.32 -10.32 29.68
CA ALA A 279 -19.16 -11.52 29.69
C ALA A 279 -18.32 -12.78 29.97
N TRP A 280 -17.11 -12.87 29.40
CA TRP A 280 -16.18 -13.98 29.66
C TRP A 280 -15.70 -14.00 31.12
N GLU A 281 -15.30 -12.84 31.66
CA GLU A 281 -14.93 -12.70 33.07
C GLU A 281 -16.07 -13.08 34.00
N ARG A 282 -17.30 -12.64 33.69
CA ARG A 282 -18.48 -12.99 34.47
C ARG A 282 -18.83 -14.47 34.40
N ALA A 283 -18.66 -15.11 33.24
CA ALA A 283 -18.83 -16.56 33.12
C ALA A 283 -17.83 -17.30 34.02
N TRP A 284 -16.57 -16.85 34.02
CA TRP A 284 -15.54 -17.42 34.89
C TRP A 284 -15.85 -17.23 36.37
N ASP A 285 -16.22 -16.01 36.78
CA ASP A 285 -16.60 -15.71 38.16
C ASP A 285 -17.84 -16.51 38.60
N THR A 286 -18.82 -16.69 37.72
CA THR A 286 -20.02 -17.49 38.03
C THR A 286 -19.67 -18.96 38.28
N MET A 287 -18.75 -19.52 37.51
CA MET A 287 -18.35 -20.93 37.60
C MET A 287 -17.36 -21.21 38.74
N HIS A 288 -16.43 -20.29 38.98
CA HIS A 288 -15.29 -20.51 39.87
C HIS A 288 -15.32 -19.65 41.14
N ALA A 289 -16.15 -18.60 41.21
CA ALA A 289 -16.18 -17.58 42.27
C ALA A 289 -14.78 -17.00 42.56
N LEU A 290 -13.95 -16.92 41.53
CA LEU A 290 -12.53 -16.59 41.60
C LEU A 290 -12.16 -15.70 40.39
N PRO A 291 -11.06 -14.93 40.50
CA PRO A 291 -10.56 -14.13 39.39
C PRO A 291 -10.26 -14.98 38.14
N LEU A 292 -10.32 -14.33 36.98
CA LEU A 292 -10.03 -14.96 35.68
C LEU A 292 -8.69 -15.73 35.71
N ALA A 293 -8.70 -16.94 35.12
CA ALA A 293 -7.58 -17.88 35.09
C ALA A 293 -7.18 -18.51 36.44
N VAL A 294 -7.91 -18.23 37.52
CA VAL A 294 -7.75 -18.92 38.81
C VAL A 294 -8.91 -19.89 39.02
N THR A 295 -8.57 -21.15 39.24
CA THR A 295 -9.51 -22.21 39.66
C THR A 295 -9.13 -22.73 41.03
N ALA A 296 -10.07 -23.38 41.73
CA ALA A 296 -9.78 -24.06 42.99
C ALA A 296 -8.62 -25.05 42.86
N GLY A 297 -8.54 -25.79 41.73
CA GLY A 297 -7.44 -26.69 41.44
C GLY A 297 -6.09 -25.97 41.29
N SER A 298 -6.07 -24.81 40.61
CA SER A 298 -4.84 -24.01 40.48
C SER A 298 -4.37 -23.42 41.82
N MET A 299 -5.31 -23.06 42.71
CA MET A 299 -4.99 -22.60 44.07
C MET A 299 -4.45 -23.74 44.92
N ALA A 300 -5.09 -24.91 44.90
CA ALA A 300 -4.61 -26.10 45.59
C ALA A 300 -3.21 -26.51 45.09
N ALA A 301 -2.99 -26.51 43.77
CA ALA A 301 -1.68 -26.79 43.19
C ALA A 301 -0.61 -25.79 43.62
N ARG A 302 -0.96 -24.50 43.76
CA ARG A 302 -0.06 -23.47 44.30
C ARG A 302 0.30 -23.74 45.76
N GLU A 303 -0.67 -24.13 46.59
CA GLU A 303 -0.41 -24.48 48.00
C GLU A 303 0.46 -25.74 48.11
N VAL A 304 0.23 -26.77 47.28
CA VAL A 304 1.09 -27.96 47.22
C VAL A 304 2.51 -27.60 46.80
N ALA A 305 2.65 -26.74 45.78
CA ALA A 305 3.96 -26.27 45.33
C ALA A 305 4.67 -25.45 46.41
N ARG A 306 3.94 -24.62 47.17
CA ARG A 306 4.48 -23.90 48.33
C ARG A 306 4.98 -24.85 49.40
N ALA A 307 4.14 -25.80 49.82
CA ALA A 307 4.52 -26.81 50.80
C ALA A 307 5.75 -27.63 50.36
N ALA A 308 5.86 -27.95 49.07
CA ALA A 308 7.03 -28.65 48.53
C ALA A 308 8.31 -27.78 48.58
N VAL A 309 8.19 -26.47 48.30
CA VAL A 309 9.31 -25.53 48.46
C VAL A 309 9.70 -25.38 49.93
N ASP A 310 8.73 -25.29 50.83
CA ASP A 310 8.97 -25.18 52.27
C ASP A 310 9.69 -26.43 52.81
N SER A 311 9.26 -27.63 52.40
CA SER A 311 9.95 -28.89 52.74
C SER A 311 11.39 -28.94 52.21
N LEU A 312 11.64 -28.48 50.99
CA LEU A 312 13.00 -28.42 50.43
C LEU A 312 13.89 -27.41 51.17
N MET A 313 13.31 -26.32 51.66
CA MET A 313 14.03 -25.33 52.47
C MET A 313 14.38 -25.90 53.85
N GLU A 314 13.44 -26.57 54.50
CA GLU A 314 13.68 -27.28 55.77
C GLU A 314 14.79 -28.33 55.64
N ASP A 315 14.76 -29.16 54.58
CA ASP A 315 15.81 -30.15 54.30
C ASP A 315 17.18 -29.51 54.06
N ALA A 316 17.21 -28.31 53.48
CA ALA A 316 18.43 -27.53 53.28
C ALA A 316 18.90 -26.79 54.54
N GLY A 317 18.22 -26.97 55.69
CA GLY A 317 18.50 -26.26 56.94
C GLY A 317 18.25 -24.76 56.86
N ARG A 318 17.45 -24.30 55.88
CA ARG A 318 17.06 -22.91 55.73
C ARG A 318 15.60 -22.74 56.14
N THR A 319 15.33 -21.86 57.08
CA THR A 319 13.95 -21.54 57.44
C THR A 319 13.41 -20.43 56.53
N PRO A 320 12.09 -20.30 56.36
CA PRO A 320 11.49 -19.18 55.64
C PRO A 320 11.98 -17.82 56.17
N GLU A 321 12.20 -17.71 57.48
CA GLU A 321 12.77 -16.53 58.13
C GLU A 321 14.22 -16.32 57.74
N SER A 322 15.05 -17.38 57.66
CA SER A 322 16.44 -17.23 57.21
C SER A 322 16.53 -16.77 55.76
N VAL A 323 15.61 -17.22 54.91
CA VAL A 323 15.52 -16.79 53.51
C VAL A 323 14.99 -15.36 53.41
N ALA A 324 14.02 -14.99 54.23
CA ALA A 324 13.52 -13.61 54.30
C ALA A 324 14.61 -12.65 54.83
N VAL A 325 15.42 -13.09 55.80
CA VAL A 325 16.59 -12.35 56.29
C VAL A 325 17.66 -12.27 55.20
N ASP A 326 17.98 -13.37 54.49
CA ASP A 326 18.92 -13.35 53.37
C ASP A 326 18.46 -12.40 52.24
N LEU A 327 17.17 -12.41 51.89
CA LEU A 327 16.59 -11.49 50.89
C LEU A 327 16.58 -10.05 51.39
N PHE A 328 16.27 -9.83 52.67
CA PHE A 328 16.34 -8.51 53.28
C PHE A 328 17.78 -7.99 53.32
N LEU A 329 18.75 -8.80 53.72
CA LEU A 329 20.18 -8.46 53.71
C LEU A 329 20.66 -8.24 52.27
N ALA A 330 20.25 -9.07 51.32
CA ALA A 330 20.57 -8.89 49.90
C ALA A 330 19.92 -7.62 49.32
N HIS A 331 18.79 -7.16 49.85
CA HIS A 331 18.15 -5.91 49.46
C HIS A 331 18.79 -4.69 50.15
N ALA A 332 18.99 -4.76 51.46
CA ALA A 332 19.54 -3.70 52.29
C ALA A 332 21.03 -3.45 52.03
N PHE A 333 21.78 -4.51 51.70
CA PHE A 333 23.22 -4.47 51.45
C PHE A 333 23.58 -4.83 50.00
N ASN A 334 22.65 -4.75 49.05
CA ASN A 334 22.97 -5.01 47.65
C ASN A 334 24.05 -4.02 47.17
N PRO A 335 25.24 -4.46 46.72
CA PRO A 335 26.30 -3.56 46.28
C PRO A 335 26.01 -2.87 44.93
N LYS A 336 24.83 -3.07 44.33
CA LYS A 336 24.44 -2.45 43.06
C LYS A 336 24.03 -0.97 43.15
N GLY A 337 24.20 -0.35 44.32
CA GLY A 337 24.09 1.10 44.53
C GLY A 337 25.43 1.79 44.80
N GLY A 338 26.56 1.16 44.50
CA GLY A 338 27.89 1.80 44.57
C GLY A 338 28.09 2.80 43.42
N ASP A 339 27.44 3.95 43.52
CA ASP A 339 27.83 5.18 42.83
C ASP A 339 28.99 5.80 43.62
N ASP A 340 30.24 5.56 43.17
CA ASP A 340 31.38 6.50 43.20
C ASP A 340 32.71 5.76 43.08
N GLY A 341 33.16 5.59 41.83
CA GLY A 341 34.49 5.14 41.49
C GLY A 341 34.76 5.36 40.00
N PRO A 342 35.47 6.42 39.60
CA PRO A 342 35.65 6.75 38.19
C PRO A 342 36.80 5.93 37.62
N THR A 343 36.58 4.65 37.29
CA THR A 343 37.32 3.87 36.28
C THR A 343 36.84 2.42 36.33
N GLY A 344 36.03 1.99 35.35
CA GLY A 344 35.68 0.58 35.21
C GLY A 344 34.58 0.33 34.20
N THR A 345 34.97 0.05 32.95
CA THR A 345 34.11 -0.45 31.87
C THR A 345 33.28 -1.68 32.30
N PRO A 346 31.96 -1.70 32.10
CA PRO A 346 31.16 -2.89 32.36
C PRO A 346 31.25 -3.87 31.18
N ALA A 347 31.81 -5.05 31.44
CA ALA A 347 31.69 -6.22 30.59
C ALA A 347 30.58 -7.14 31.11
N GLY A 348 29.65 -7.50 30.23
CA GLY A 348 29.03 -8.84 30.18
C GLY A 348 27.98 -9.22 31.23
N GLY A 349 26.73 -9.28 30.77
CA GLY A 349 25.94 -10.53 30.79
C GLY A 349 25.21 -10.91 32.08
N GLY A 350 23.88 -10.80 32.05
CA GLY A 350 22.98 -11.51 32.98
C GLY A 350 21.52 -11.29 32.59
N SER A 351 20.90 -12.29 31.98
CA SER A 351 19.52 -12.30 31.49
C SER A 351 18.49 -12.07 32.59
N ILE A 352 17.74 -10.98 32.51
CA ILE A 352 16.53 -10.74 33.31
C ILE A 352 15.33 -11.25 32.51
N GLY A 353 14.64 -12.24 33.08
CA GLY A 353 13.40 -12.82 32.56
C GLY A 353 12.20 -11.87 32.62
N PRO A 354 11.01 -12.33 32.15
CA PRO A 354 9.94 -11.45 31.69
C PRO A 354 9.10 -10.94 32.87
N SER A 355 9.19 -9.65 33.18
CA SER A 355 8.19 -8.97 34.00
C SER A 355 7.23 -8.21 33.08
N GLY A 356 5.96 -8.62 33.13
CA GLY A 356 4.89 -8.05 32.36
C GLY A 356 4.40 -6.71 32.91
N GLY A 357 3.73 -5.98 32.01
CA GLY A 357 2.51 -5.23 32.29
C GLY A 357 2.53 -4.24 33.45
N GLY A 358 3.27 -3.13 33.30
CA GLY A 358 3.16 -1.95 34.15
C GLY A 358 2.66 -0.75 33.35
N THR A 359 1.36 -0.57 33.32
CA THR A 359 0.64 0.56 32.70
C THR A 359 1.11 1.87 33.34
N ARG A 360 1.84 2.70 32.59
CA ARG A 360 2.15 4.08 33.00
C ARG A 360 0.88 4.93 32.91
N THR A 361 0.18 5.04 34.04
CA THR A 361 -0.74 6.13 34.33
C THR A 361 0.03 7.46 34.29
N ARG A 362 -0.10 8.19 33.19
CA ARG A 362 0.33 9.59 33.13
C ARG A 362 -0.58 10.41 34.03
N SER A 363 0.05 11.12 34.96
CA SER A 363 -0.61 12.07 35.85
C SER A 363 -1.35 13.13 35.03
N ARG A 364 -2.61 13.29 35.42
CA ARG A 364 -3.55 14.29 34.97
C ARG A 364 -3.20 15.60 35.68
N LYS A 365 -2.59 16.55 34.98
CA LYS A 365 -2.45 17.92 35.47
C LYS A 365 -3.75 18.65 35.11
N ALA A 366 -4.56 18.91 36.12
CA ALA A 366 -5.73 19.77 36.05
C ALA A 366 -5.27 21.23 36.11
N THR A 367 -5.75 22.04 35.17
CA THR A 367 -6.03 23.46 35.36
C THR A 367 -7.21 23.79 34.47
N GLU A 368 -8.31 24.15 35.12
CA GLU A 368 -9.51 24.75 34.56
C GLU A 368 -9.15 26.14 33.99
N GLU A 369 -9.65 26.46 32.79
CA GLU A 369 -10.72 27.46 32.63
C GLU A 369 -11.18 27.52 31.15
N PRO A 370 -12.45 27.88 30.88
CA PRO A 370 -13.08 27.74 29.57
C PRO A 370 -13.36 29.10 28.92
N GLU A 371 -12.74 29.41 27.78
CA GLU A 371 -13.19 30.56 26.97
C GLU A 371 -12.92 30.37 25.48
N GLY A 372 -13.94 30.67 24.67
CA GLY A 372 -13.74 31.24 23.33
C GLY A 372 -13.82 30.30 22.14
N LEU A 373 -15.04 30.11 21.62
CA LEU A 373 -15.32 29.80 20.21
C LEU A 373 -14.68 30.87 19.29
N GLY A 374 -13.42 30.67 18.90
CA GLY A 374 -12.64 31.58 18.08
C GLY A 374 -12.29 30.99 16.71
N ARG A 375 -13.11 31.31 15.71
CA ARG A 375 -12.82 31.45 14.26
C ARG A 375 -11.75 30.52 13.66
N LYS A 376 -12.22 29.67 12.74
CA LYS A 376 -11.46 28.90 11.75
C LYS A 376 -10.76 29.83 10.74
N GLY A 377 -9.66 30.46 11.16
CA GLY A 377 -8.75 31.19 10.28
C GLY A 377 -7.96 30.21 9.42
N LYS A 378 -7.88 30.49 8.11
CA LYS A 378 -6.93 29.86 7.17
C LYS A 378 -5.53 29.91 7.79
N GLN A 379 -5.00 28.78 8.25
CA GLN A 379 -3.56 28.70 8.49
C GLN A 379 -2.86 28.80 7.13
N PRO A 380 -2.04 29.84 6.88
CA PRO A 380 -1.13 29.81 5.75
C PRO A 380 -0.21 28.61 6.00
N SER A 381 -0.19 27.65 5.06
CA SER A 381 0.73 26.54 5.12
C SER A 381 2.15 27.08 4.94
N GLY A 382 2.80 27.47 6.04
CA GLY A 382 4.18 27.96 6.14
C GLY A 382 5.22 26.87 5.88
N ARG A 383 4.98 25.99 4.90
CA ARG A 383 5.95 25.03 4.39
C ARG A 383 6.39 25.45 2.99
N THR A 384 6.81 26.71 2.85
CA THR A 384 7.84 27.01 1.86
C THR A 384 9.11 26.34 2.37
N SER A 385 9.44 25.18 1.80
CA SER A 385 10.78 24.60 1.90
C SER A 385 11.77 25.75 1.74
N THR A 386 12.57 26.03 2.78
CA THR A 386 13.69 26.97 2.67
C THR A 386 14.44 26.61 1.41
N LYS A 387 14.51 27.55 0.45
CA LYS A 387 15.24 27.35 -0.81
C LYS A 387 16.64 26.90 -0.42
N THR A 388 16.95 25.64 -0.70
CA THR A 388 18.27 25.10 -0.45
C THR A 388 19.24 25.98 -1.23
N PRO A 389 20.27 26.56 -0.59
CA PRO A 389 21.20 27.46 -1.26
C PRO A 389 21.72 26.78 -2.54
N GLU A 390 21.74 27.55 -3.63
CA GLU A 390 22.04 27.04 -4.96
C GLU A 390 23.47 26.51 -5.02
N ARG A 391 23.62 25.20 -4.81
CA ARG A 391 24.91 24.53 -4.98
C ARG A 391 25.35 24.67 -6.45
N PRO A 392 26.59 25.13 -6.74
CA PRO A 392 27.12 25.18 -8.10
C PRO A 392 27.17 23.79 -8.72
N LEU A 393 27.05 23.72 -10.05
CA LEU A 393 27.07 22.45 -10.79
C LEU A 393 28.48 21.85 -10.75
N ASP A 394 28.57 20.65 -10.19
CA ASP A 394 29.82 19.89 -10.13
C ASP A 394 30.18 19.36 -11.54
N PRO A 395 31.37 19.70 -12.10
CA PRO A 395 31.78 19.24 -13.42
C PRO A 395 31.81 17.72 -13.53
N ALA A 396 32.14 16.99 -12.46
CA ALA A 396 32.13 15.52 -12.47
C ALA A 396 30.71 14.95 -12.67
N HIS A 397 29.68 15.66 -12.20
CA HIS A 397 28.29 15.27 -12.44
C HIS A 397 27.83 15.57 -13.86
N ILE A 398 28.33 16.65 -14.48
CA ILE A 398 28.03 16.97 -15.88
C ILE A 398 28.56 15.86 -16.79
N GLU A 399 29.80 15.38 -16.57
CA GLU A 399 30.37 14.27 -17.35
C GLU A 399 29.58 12.97 -17.19
N LYS A 400 29.16 12.63 -15.97
CA LYS A 400 28.31 11.44 -15.72
C LYS A 400 26.97 11.54 -16.47
N VAL A 401 26.36 12.72 -16.52
CA VAL A 401 25.09 12.94 -17.23
C VAL A 401 25.29 12.93 -18.75
N ARG A 402 26.42 13.41 -19.28
CA ARG A 402 26.77 13.27 -20.71
C ARG A 402 26.92 11.81 -21.12
N LYS A 403 27.67 11.02 -20.35
CA LYS A 403 27.79 9.56 -20.59
C LYS A 403 26.44 8.85 -20.55
N LEU A 404 25.55 9.27 -19.64
CA LEU A 404 24.18 8.77 -19.59
C LEU A 404 23.37 9.15 -20.85
N ALA A 405 23.54 10.38 -21.36
CA ALA A 405 22.85 10.84 -22.57
C ALA A 405 23.27 10.02 -23.79
N GLU A 406 24.58 9.81 -23.93
CA GLU A 406 25.19 8.98 -24.98
C GLU A 406 24.68 7.54 -24.91
N ALA A 407 24.64 6.95 -23.71
CA ALA A 407 24.09 5.61 -23.51
C ALA A 407 22.58 5.50 -23.82
N LEU A 408 21.83 6.61 -23.76
CA LEU A 408 20.40 6.66 -24.10
C LEU A 408 20.15 6.95 -25.60
N GLY A 409 21.21 7.31 -26.33
CA GLY A 409 21.21 7.65 -27.75
C GLY A 409 20.63 9.02 -28.09
N ASP A 410 20.16 9.79 -27.11
CA ASP A 410 19.52 11.09 -27.31
C ASP A 410 19.42 11.87 -25.97
N VAL A 411 19.77 13.16 -25.98
CA VAL A 411 19.64 14.06 -24.84
C VAL A 411 18.18 14.29 -24.42
N ASP A 412 17.22 14.14 -25.33
CA ASP A 412 15.80 14.34 -25.03
C ASP A 412 15.20 13.28 -24.12
N ARG A 413 15.85 12.12 -24.05
CA ARG A 413 15.48 11.01 -23.16
C ARG A 413 16.00 11.18 -21.72
N LEU A 414 16.78 12.24 -21.45
CA LEU A 414 17.21 12.57 -20.09
C LEU A 414 16.04 13.11 -19.27
N SER A 415 15.74 12.43 -18.16
CA SER A 415 14.81 12.92 -17.14
C SER A 415 15.54 13.22 -15.84
N ALA A 416 15.08 14.22 -15.07
CA ALA A 416 15.67 14.60 -13.79
C ALA A 416 15.77 13.42 -12.81
N ARG A 417 14.87 12.44 -12.92
CA ARG A 417 14.93 11.19 -12.14
C ARG A 417 16.15 10.34 -12.47
N LYS A 418 16.41 10.08 -13.76
CA LYS A 418 17.58 9.30 -14.21
C LYS A 418 18.89 10.00 -13.88
N VAL A 419 18.92 11.33 -14.06
CA VAL A 419 20.08 12.17 -13.68
C VAL A 419 20.40 12.01 -12.20
N ARG A 420 19.39 12.11 -11.32
CA ARG A 420 19.55 11.94 -9.88
C ARG A 420 20.03 10.55 -9.48
N GLU A 421 19.57 9.51 -10.17
CA GLU A 421 20.00 8.13 -9.93
C GLU A 421 21.48 7.93 -10.26
N VAL A 422 21.94 8.48 -11.39
CA VAL A 422 23.34 8.37 -11.84
C VAL A 422 24.32 9.17 -10.98
N ILE A 423 23.92 10.32 -10.44
CA ILE A 423 24.77 11.12 -9.54
C ILE A 423 24.72 10.65 -8.07
N GLY A 424 23.96 9.59 -7.76
CA GLY A 424 23.86 9.03 -6.40
C GLY A 424 22.94 9.80 -5.45
N GLY A 425 21.97 10.58 -5.97
CA GLY A 425 20.97 11.31 -5.17
C GLY A 425 21.00 12.83 -5.35
N GLY A 426 20.44 13.57 -4.40
CA GLY A 426 20.40 15.04 -4.41
C GLY A 426 19.01 15.64 -4.63
N SER A 427 18.94 16.98 -4.58
CA SER A 427 17.69 17.71 -4.77
C SER A 427 17.21 17.61 -6.22
N ASN A 428 15.89 17.62 -6.43
CA ASN A 428 15.32 17.55 -7.77
C ASN A 428 15.73 18.77 -8.62
N GLU A 429 15.83 19.94 -7.99
CA GLU A 429 16.27 21.18 -8.64
C GLU A 429 17.70 21.09 -9.16
N TYR A 430 18.62 20.49 -8.40
CA TYR A 430 19.99 20.27 -8.85
C TYR A 430 20.06 19.31 -10.05
N ALA A 431 19.29 18.22 -10.02
CA ALA A 431 19.21 17.27 -11.12
C ALA A 431 18.59 17.88 -12.40
N VAL A 432 17.61 18.77 -12.25
CA VAL A 432 17.03 19.53 -13.38
C VAL A 432 18.07 20.46 -13.99
N ARG A 433 18.80 21.24 -13.18
CA ARG A 433 19.85 22.14 -13.68
C ARG A 433 20.99 21.39 -14.39
N LEU A 434 21.40 20.23 -13.87
CA LEU A 434 22.38 19.35 -14.56
C LEU A 434 21.87 18.85 -15.91
N ARG A 435 20.62 18.38 -15.97
CA ARG A 435 19.99 17.93 -17.22
C ARG A 435 19.98 19.07 -18.25
N ASP A 436 19.51 20.23 -17.83
CA ASP A 436 19.32 21.38 -18.72
C ASP A 436 20.68 21.93 -19.20
N ALA A 437 21.69 21.93 -18.33
CA ALA A 437 23.07 22.28 -18.71
C ALA A 437 23.63 21.34 -19.79
N VAL A 438 23.38 20.02 -19.69
CA VAL A 438 23.84 19.06 -20.71
C VAL A 438 23.04 19.20 -22.01
N LYS A 439 21.72 19.43 -21.94
CA LYS A 439 20.88 19.69 -23.13
C LYS A 439 21.31 20.95 -23.88
N ASN A 440 21.51 22.05 -23.16
CA ASN A 440 21.90 23.33 -23.74
C ASN A 440 23.30 23.25 -24.37
N ALA A 441 24.24 22.54 -23.73
CA ALA A 441 25.58 22.33 -24.28
C ALA A 441 25.61 21.44 -25.53
N HIS A 442 24.61 20.55 -25.70
CA HIS A 442 24.46 19.76 -26.92
C HIS A 442 23.90 20.62 -28.05
N GLN A 443 22.85 21.40 -27.77
CA GLN A 443 22.25 22.33 -28.74
C GLN A 443 23.18 23.44 -29.22
N SER A 444 24.22 23.79 -28.45
CA SER A 444 25.23 24.77 -28.89
C SER A 444 26.33 24.18 -29.77
N ASN A 445 26.42 22.85 -29.85
CA ASN A 445 27.43 22.15 -30.66
C ASN A 445 26.88 21.63 -31.99
N ASP A 446 25.56 21.63 -32.15
CA ASP A 446 24.85 21.44 -33.42
C ASP A 446 24.62 22.82 -34.09
#